data_AF-A0A8D9E505-F1
#
_entry.id   AF-A0A8D9E505-F1
#
_cell.length_a   1.000
_cell.length_b   1.000
_cell.length_c   1.000
_cell.angle_alpha   90.00
_cell.angle_beta   90.00
_cell.angle_gamma   90.00
#
_symmetry.space_group_name_H-M   'P 1'
#
loop_
_entity.id
_entity.type
_entity.pdbx_description
1 polymer ?
#
loop_
_entity_poly.entity_id
_entity_poly.type
_entity_poly.pdbx_seq_one_letter_code
_entity_poly.pdbx_strand_id
1 'polypeptide(L)'
;MTEEILEIMEERRLNKGKAEEYRRIQKNIRRKIREAKDKEHKEKCDEIEFHQSRFDSFNVHRKVREVTGKYRKNGSGKLMDEDGNLIMSTEEKKKIWKIYLEKLFHDERGDVIPNRDEIMGDDILEKEVQLAIDQIKHGKAAGPDEVEADFLKLLDEYR
;
A
#
# COMPACT_ATOMS: atom_id res chain seq x y z
N MET A 1 9.39 -8.33 32.47
CA MET A 1 9.76 -8.87 33.80
C MET A 1 10.18 -7.67 34.62
N THR A 2 9.48 -7.36 35.72
CA THR A 2 9.74 -6.14 36.51
C THR A 2 10.74 -6.42 37.63
N GLU A 3 11.51 -5.41 38.06
CA GLU A 3 12.46 -5.51 39.20
C GLU A 3 11.79 -6.06 40.46
N GLU A 4 10.57 -5.61 40.75
CA GLU A 4 9.79 -6.06 41.89
C GLU A 4 9.43 -7.56 41.85
N ILE A 5 9.34 -8.18 40.66
CA ILE A 5 9.15 -9.63 40.52
C ILE A 5 10.47 -10.36 40.77
N LEU A 6 11.59 -9.79 40.35
CA LEU A 6 12.93 -10.35 40.56
C LEU A 6 13.28 -10.42 42.04
N GLU A 7 13.00 -9.36 42.81
CA GLU A 7 13.21 -9.31 44.25
C GLU A 7 12.40 -10.41 44.98
N ILE A 8 11.12 -10.57 44.64
CA ILE A 8 10.28 -11.61 45.25
C ILE A 8 10.73 -13.03 44.82
N MET A 9 11.29 -13.18 43.62
CA MET A 9 11.90 -14.44 43.19
C MET A 9 13.17 -14.78 43.99
N GLU A 10 13.91 -13.76 44.44
CA GLU A 10 15.08 -13.90 45.31
C GLU A 10 14.68 -14.27 46.75
N GLU A 11 13.65 -13.62 47.30
CA GLU A 11 13.07 -14.01 48.60
C GLU A 11 12.55 -15.46 48.60
N ARG A 12 11.97 -15.91 47.48
CA ARG A 12 11.57 -17.32 47.30
C ARG A 12 12.78 -18.27 47.34
N ARG A 13 13.94 -17.87 46.81
CA ARG A 13 15.16 -18.69 46.82
C ARG A 13 15.68 -18.86 48.25
N LEU A 14 15.64 -17.80 49.06
CA LEU A 14 16.06 -17.81 50.46
C LEU A 14 15.12 -18.64 51.35
N ASN A 15 13.82 -18.64 51.07
CA ASN A 15 12.80 -19.33 51.87
C ASN A 15 12.53 -20.80 51.47
N LYS A 16 13.45 -21.48 50.79
CA LYS A 16 13.29 -22.90 50.38
C LYS A 16 13.03 -23.88 51.53
N GLY A 17 13.48 -23.56 52.75
CA GLY A 17 13.28 -24.40 53.94
C GLY A 17 11.92 -24.28 54.61
N LYS A 18 11.11 -23.25 54.29
CA LYS A 18 9.81 -22.99 54.93
C LYS A 18 8.68 -23.19 53.92
N ALA A 19 8.01 -24.35 53.98
CA ALA A 19 7.03 -24.77 52.98
C ALA A 19 5.79 -23.86 52.86
N GLU A 20 5.39 -23.18 53.94
CA GLU A 20 4.25 -22.24 53.90
C GLU A 20 4.63 -20.89 53.26
N GLU A 21 5.71 -20.27 53.72
CA GLU A 21 6.25 -19.02 53.15
C GLU A 21 6.59 -19.18 51.68
N TYR A 22 7.22 -20.29 51.30
CA TYR A 22 7.52 -20.59 49.90
C TYR A 22 6.26 -20.61 49.02
N ARG A 23 5.18 -21.24 49.50
CA ARG A 23 3.90 -21.30 48.78
C ARG A 23 3.23 -19.92 48.69
N ARG A 24 3.28 -19.14 49.77
CA ARG A 24 2.77 -17.76 49.81
C ARG A 24 3.49 -16.87 48.79
N ILE A 25 4.83 -16.89 48.81
CA ILE A 25 5.67 -16.11 47.90
C ILE A 25 5.43 -16.55 46.45
N GLN A 26 5.36 -17.85 46.16
CA GLN A 26 5.06 -18.37 44.81
C GLN A 26 3.69 -17.91 44.30
N LYS A 27 2.67 -17.86 45.14
CA LYS A 27 1.34 -17.32 44.79
C LYS A 27 1.42 -15.83 44.45
N ASN A 28 2.20 -15.07 45.23
CA ASN A 28 2.42 -13.65 44.99
C ASN A 28 3.15 -13.41 43.66
N ILE A 29 4.22 -14.15 43.37
CA ILE A 29 4.94 -14.10 42.09
C ILE A 29 3.97 -14.33 40.92
N ARG A 30 3.16 -15.40 40.97
CA ARG A 30 2.19 -15.71 39.90
C ARG A 30 1.14 -14.60 39.74
N ARG A 31 0.73 -13.95 40.82
CA ARG A 31 -0.17 -12.80 40.75
C ARG A 31 0.50 -11.62 40.06
N LYS A 32 1.69 -11.21 40.50
CA LYS A 32 2.42 -10.09 39.88
C LYS A 32 2.79 -10.34 38.42
N ILE A 33 3.12 -11.58 38.04
CA ILE A 33 3.34 -11.94 36.64
C ILE A 33 2.07 -11.74 35.81
N ARG A 34 0.89 -12.11 36.34
CA ARG A 34 -0.38 -11.86 35.66
C ARG A 34 -0.65 -10.37 35.54
N GLU A 35 -0.52 -9.61 36.63
CA GLU A 35 -0.71 -8.16 36.62
C GLU A 35 0.23 -7.45 35.63
N ALA A 36 1.51 -7.85 35.59
CA ALA A 36 2.48 -7.31 34.64
C ALA A 36 2.11 -7.65 33.19
N LYS A 37 1.65 -8.88 32.92
CA LYS A 37 1.19 -9.30 31.61
C LYS A 37 -0.07 -8.53 31.19
N ASP A 38 -1.03 -8.39 32.09
CA ASP A 38 -2.27 -7.66 31.83
C ASP A 38 -1.98 -6.17 31.55
N LYS A 39 -1.04 -5.57 32.30
CA LYS A 39 -0.56 -4.21 32.04
C LYS A 39 0.06 -4.07 30.65
N GLU A 40 0.94 -4.99 30.27
CA GLU A 40 1.55 -5.00 28.93
C GLU A 40 0.50 -5.13 27.82
N HIS A 41 -0.54 -5.95 28.01
CA HIS A 41 -1.63 -6.08 27.03
C HIS A 41 -2.46 -4.81 26.97
N LYS A 42 -2.73 -4.19 28.11
CA LYS A 42 -3.47 -2.93 28.19
C LYS A 42 -2.73 -1.80 27.46
N GLU A 43 -1.43 -1.64 27.71
CA GLU A 43 -0.60 -0.63 27.02
C GLU A 43 -0.65 -0.81 25.49
N LYS A 44 -0.60 -2.07 25.00
CA LYS A 44 -0.75 -2.36 23.57
C LYS A 44 -2.12 -2.01 23.01
N CYS A 45 -3.20 -2.22 23.78
CA CYS A 45 -4.55 -1.82 23.39
C CYS A 45 -4.69 -0.30 23.35
N ASP A 46 -4.20 0.39 24.38
CA ASP A 46 -4.23 1.85 24.48
C ASP A 46 -3.49 2.50 23.29
N GLU A 47 -2.35 1.93 22.87
CA GLU A 47 -1.63 2.37 21.66
C GLU A 47 -2.45 2.18 20.37
N ILE A 48 -3.18 1.08 20.23
CA ILE A 48 -4.05 0.85 19.06
C ILE A 48 -5.20 1.86 19.04
N GLU A 49 -5.85 2.08 20.18
CA GLU A 49 -6.93 3.06 20.32
C GLU A 49 -6.45 4.49 20.03
N PHE A 50 -5.23 4.84 20.47
CA PHE A 50 -4.60 6.11 20.15
C PHE A 50 -4.42 6.30 18.63
N HIS A 51 -3.88 5.31 17.93
CA HIS A 51 -3.74 5.38 16.47
C HIS A 51 -5.10 5.44 15.76
N GLN A 52 -6.11 4.73 16.28
CA GLN A 52 -7.47 4.77 15.75
C GLN A 52 -8.10 6.16 15.90
N SER A 53 -7.90 6.82 17.05
CA SER A 53 -8.39 8.19 17.29
C SER A 53 -7.80 9.23 16.33
N ARG A 54 -6.60 8.96 15.81
CA ARG A 54 -5.89 9.80 14.83
C ARG A 54 -6.20 9.42 13.37
N PHE A 55 -7.11 8.49 13.13
CA PHE A 55 -7.44 7.94 11.80
C PHE A 55 -6.24 7.33 11.06
N ASP A 56 -5.20 6.92 11.79
CA ASP A 56 -4.00 6.30 11.22
C ASP A 56 -4.19 4.80 11.02
N SER A 57 -4.94 4.47 9.96
CA SER A 57 -5.30 3.10 9.63
C SER A 57 -4.08 2.20 9.38
N PHE A 58 -2.96 2.78 8.91
CA PHE A 58 -1.73 2.02 8.67
C PHE A 58 -1.11 1.53 9.98
N ASN A 59 -0.91 2.42 10.95
CA ASN A 59 -0.32 2.04 12.22
C ASN A 59 -1.25 1.18 13.07
N VAL A 60 -2.57 1.38 13.00
CA VAL A 60 -3.56 0.46 13.58
C VAL A 60 -3.37 -0.95 13.04
N HIS A 61 -3.37 -1.13 11.72
CA HIS A 61 -3.20 -2.45 11.10
C HIS A 61 -1.84 -3.09 11.44
N ARG A 62 -0.76 -2.31 11.42
CA ARG A 62 0.57 -2.78 11.79
C ARG A 62 0.59 -3.29 13.23
N LYS A 63 0.08 -2.51 14.17
CA LYS A 63 0.11 -2.85 15.60
C LYS A 63 -0.80 -4.03 15.93
N VAL A 64 -1.99 -4.10 15.33
CA VAL A 64 -2.87 -5.28 15.46
C VAL A 64 -2.18 -6.56 14.98
N ARG A 65 -1.42 -6.49 13.88
CA ARG A 65 -0.63 -7.64 13.39
C ARG A 65 0.49 -8.03 14.35
N GLU A 66 1.18 -7.06 14.93
CA GLU A 66 2.20 -7.26 15.97
C GLU A 66 1.61 -7.98 17.20
N VAL A 67 0.48 -7.51 17.73
CA VAL A 67 -0.19 -8.09 18.90
C VAL A 67 -0.73 -9.50 18.62
N THR A 68 -1.36 -9.70 17.46
CA THR A 68 -1.98 -11.00 17.12
C THR A 68 -0.94 -12.04 16.68
N GLY A 69 0.32 -11.64 16.46
CA GLY A 69 1.37 -12.54 15.95
C GLY A 69 1.07 -13.11 14.56
N LYS A 70 0.08 -12.55 13.84
CA LYS A 70 -0.29 -12.95 12.47
C LYS A 70 0.67 -12.34 11.46
N TYR A 71 1.95 -12.67 11.61
CA TYR A 71 2.92 -12.53 10.55
C TYR A 71 2.72 -13.70 9.59
N ARG A 72 1.90 -13.48 8.55
CA ARG A 72 2.12 -14.22 7.31
C ARG A 72 3.57 -13.95 6.96
N LYS A 73 4.41 -15.00 6.95
CA LYS A 73 5.69 -14.93 6.26
C LYS A 73 5.31 -14.56 4.85
N ASN A 74 5.53 -13.30 4.46
CA ASN A 74 5.53 -12.96 3.05
C ASN A 74 6.68 -13.80 2.51
N GLY A 75 6.34 -14.97 1.96
CA GLY A 75 7.28 -15.69 1.14
C GLY A 75 7.64 -14.70 0.07
N SER A 76 8.84 -14.12 0.18
CA SER A 76 9.45 -13.46 -0.96
C SER A 76 9.33 -14.48 -2.08
N GLY A 77 8.57 -14.14 -3.12
CA GLY A 77 8.43 -14.99 -4.28
C GLY A 77 9.83 -15.44 -4.64
N LYS A 78 10.06 -16.75 -4.56
CA LYS A 78 11.36 -17.35 -4.86
C LYS A 78 11.57 -17.08 -6.34
N LEU A 79 12.36 -16.06 -6.66
CA LEU A 79 12.72 -15.76 -8.03
C LEU A 79 13.69 -16.84 -8.47
N MET A 80 13.40 -17.50 -9.59
CA MET A 80 14.28 -18.49 -10.18
C MET A 80 14.84 -17.92 -11.48
N ASP A 81 16.08 -18.30 -11.78
CA ASP A 81 16.69 -18.04 -13.08
C ASP A 81 16.08 -18.94 -14.17
N GLU A 82 16.41 -18.68 -15.43
CA GLU A 82 16.00 -19.49 -16.59
C GLU A 82 16.47 -20.96 -16.46
N ASP A 83 17.58 -21.18 -15.76
CA ASP A 83 18.12 -22.50 -15.42
C ASP A 83 17.49 -23.15 -14.17
N GLY A 84 16.46 -22.53 -13.58
CA GLY A 84 15.76 -23.04 -12.39
C GLY A 84 16.51 -22.82 -11.06
N ASN A 85 17.58 -22.03 -11.06
CA ASN A 85 18.36 -21.73 -9.86
C ASN A 85 17.68 -20.65 -8.99
N LEU A 86 17.67 -20.84 -7.67
CA LEU A 86 17.04 -19.92 -6.73
C LEU A 86 17.87 -18.65 -6.51
N ILE A 87 17.27 -17.50 -6.74
CA ILE A 87 17.94 -16.20 -6.65
C ILE A 87 17.69 -15.57 -5.29
N MET A 88 18.79 -15.44 -4.55
CA MET A 88 18.77 -14.93 -3.18
C MET A 88 19.25 -13.48 -3.09
N SER A 89 20.15 -13.05 -3.97
CA SER A 89 20.69 -11.68 -3.96
C SER A 89 19.71 -10.65 -4.53
N THR A 90 19.75 -9.43 -4.02
CA THR A 90 18.95 -8.30 -4.53
C THR A 90 19.43 -7.82 -5.90
N GLU A 91 20.73 -7.88 -6.17
CA GLU A 91 21.35 -7.47 -7.43
C GLU A 91 20.95 -8.42 -8.58
N GLU A 92 21.02 -9.73 -8.32
CA GLU A 92 20.60 -10.78 -9.25
C GLU A 92 19.10 -10.65 -9.59
N LYS A 93 18.25 -10.36 -8.60
CA LYS A 93 16.83 -10.10 -8.85
C LYS A 93 16.62 -8.94 -9.81
N LYS A 94 17.33 -7.83 -9.62
CA LYS A 94 17.25 -6.68 -10.54
C LYS A 94 17.67 -7.05 -11.95
N LYS A 95 18.74 -7.86 -12.08
CA LYS A 95 19.24 -8.32 -13.38
C LYS A 95 18.19 -9.17 -14.11
N ILE A 96 17.54 -10.10 -13.43
CA ILE A 96 16.48 -10.93 -14.02
C ILE A 96 15.27 -10.09 -14.39
N TRP A 97 14.83 -9.19 -13.50
CA TRP A 97 13.73 -8.28 -13.82
C TRP A 97 14.04 -7.43 -15.06
N LYS A 98 15.28 -6.97 -15.19
CA LYS A 98 15.74 -6.25 -16.38
C LYS A 98 15.65 -7.11 -17.63
N ILE A 99 16.22 -8.32 -17.62
CA ILE A 99 16.18 -9.24 -18.76
C ILE A 99 14.74 -9.60 -19.14
N TYR A 100 13.89 -9.88 -18.14
CA TYR A 100 12.47 -10.17 -18.35
C TYR A 100 11.74 -9.00 -19.03
N LEU A 101 11.97 -7.77 -18.55
CA LEU A 101 11.38 -6.57 -19.17
C LEU A 101 11.91 -6.33 -20.58
N GLU A 102 13.22 -6.50 -20.81
CA GLU A 102 13.83 -6.39 -22.14
C GLU A 102 13.23 -7.39 -23.12
N LYS A 103 13.02 -8.65 -22.71
CA LYS A 103 12.33 -9.66 -23.52
C LYS A 103 10.85 -9.33 -23.74
N LEU A 104 10.15 -8.90 -22.70
CA LEU A 104 8.71 -8.61 -22.77
C LEU A 104 8.40 -7.41 -23.68
N PHE A 105 9.26 -6.40 -23.66
CA PHE A 105 9.13 -5.19 -24.45
C PHE A 105 10.09 -5.17 -25.66
N HIS A 106 10.64 -6.32 -26.05
CA HIS A 106 11.39 -6.42 -27.28
C HIS A 106 10.41 -6.24 -28.45
N ASP A 107 10.44 -5.08 -29.08
CA ASP A 107 9.64 -4.81 -30.27
C ASP A 107 10.46 -5.13 -31.52
N GLU A 108 10.09 -6.19 -32.23
CA GLU A 108 10.70 -6.56 -33.50
C GLU A 108 10.16 -5.73 -34.68
N ARG A 109 9.10 -4.94 -34.45
CA ARG A 109 8.68 -3.93 -35.41
C ARG A 109 9.77 -2.87 -35.36
N GLY A 110 10.62 -2.82 -36.39
CA GLY A 110 11.68 -1.82 -36.48
C GLY A 110 11.14 -0.40 -36.32
N ASP A 111 12.04 0.58 -36.24
CA ASP A 111 11.70 2.02 -36.26
C ASP A 111 11.11 2.44 -37.63
N VAL A 112 10.03 1.80 -38.04
CA VAL A 112 9.13 2.30 -39.06
C VAL A 112 8.37 3.39 -38.36
N ILE A 113 8.98 4.57 -38.31
CA ILE A 113 8.24 5.80 -38.11
C ILE A 113 7.29 5.83 -39.30
N PRO A 114 5.97 5.61 -39.11
CA PRO A 114 5.04 5.73 -40.23
C PRO A 114 5.27 7.11 -40.83
N ASN A 115 5.50 7.14 -42.15
CA ASN A 115 5.77 8.36 -42.85
C ASN A 115 4.62 9.30 -42.52
N ARG A 116 4.90 10.50 -41.96
CA ARG A 116 3.84 11.36 -41.39
C ARG A 116 2.77 11.71 -42.45
N ASP A 117 3.17 11.66 -43.71
CA ASP A 117 2.36 11.85 -44.90
C ASP A 117 1.38 10.69 -45.18
N GLU A 118 1.64 9.47 -44.69
CA GLU A 118 0.72 8.32 -44.78
C GLU A 118 -0.36 8.34 -43.68
N ILE A 119 -0.22 9.19 -42.66
CA ILE A 119 -1.18 9.33 -41.53
C ILE A 119 -1.99 10.63 -41.63
N MET A 120 -1.71 11.49 -42.62
CA MET A 120 -2.66 12.55 -42.95
C MET A 120 -3.89 11.89 -43.56
N GLY A 121 -4.93 11.74 -42.74
CA GLY A 121 -6.26 11.41 -43.22
C GLY A 121 -6.74 12.46 -44.23
N ASP A 122 -7.85 12.15 -44.90
CA ASP A 122 -8.44 13.04 -45.90
C ASP A 122 -8.61 14.47 -45.38
N ASP A 123 -8.48 15.45 -46.27
CA ASP A 123 -8.68 16.85 -45.93
C ASP A 123 -10.07 17.07 -45.32
N ILE A 124 -10.13 17.83 -44.22
CA ILE A 124 -11.38 18.17 -43.54
C ILE A 124 -12.29 18.91 -44.53
N LEU A 125 -13.47 18.35 -44.79
CA LEU A 125 -14.42 18.94 -45.73
C LEU A 125 -15.27 20.01 -45.05
N GLU A 126 -15.61 21.07 -45.78
CA GLU A 126 -16.49 22.13 -45.25
C GLU A 126 -17.85 21.59 -44.77
N LYS A 127 -18.37 20.54 -45.42
CA LYS A 127 -19.60 19.85 -45.02
C LYS A 127 -19.49 19.14 -43.66
N GLU A 128 -18.32 18.60 -43.32
CA GLU A 128 -18.10 17.93 -42.04
C GLU A 128 -18.12 18.95 -40.89
N VAL A 129 -17.51 20.13 -41.14
CA VAL A 129 -17.51 21.25 -40.20
C VAL A 129 -18.94 21.77 -40.00
N GLN A 130 -19.71 21.95 -41.07
CA GLN A 130 -21.11 22.35 -41.00
C GLN A 130 -21.95 21.39 -40.14
N LEU A 131 -21.84 20.09 -40.41
CA LEU A 131 -22.56 19.06 -39.66
C LEU A 131 -22.15 19.04 -38.18
N ALA A 132 -20.87 19.27 -37.88
CA ALA A 132 -20.39 19.36 -36.51
C ALA A 132 -21.01 20.56 -35.79
N ILE A 133 -21.09 21.72 -36.44
CA ILE A 133 -21.70 22.94 -35.89
C ILE A 133 -23.21 22.72 -35.64
N ASP A 134 -23.93 22.11 -36.59
CA ASP A 134 -25.36 21.83 -36.45
C ASP A 134 -25.69 20.92 -35.26
N GLN A 135 -24.83 19.92 -35.00
CA GLN A 135 -24.99 18.94 -33.91
C GLN A 135 -24.74 19.51 -32.51
N ILE A 136 -24.12 20.69 -32.39
CA ILE A 136 -23.89 21.34 -31.10
C ILE A 136 -25.23 21.63 -30.40
N LYS A 137 -25.32 21.35 -29.10
CA LYS A 137 -26.53 21.65 -28.31
C LYS A 137 -26.49 23.09 -27.80
N HIS A 138 -27.64 23.75 -27.83
CA HIS A 138 -27.81 25.11 -27.31
C HIS A 138 -27.70 25.20 -25.79
N GLY A 139 -27.31 26.37 -25.27
CA GLY A 139 -27.28 26.66 -23.82
C GLY A 139 -26.19 25.91 -23.06
N LYS A 140 -25.05 25.63 -23.70
CA LYS A 140 -23.86 25.08 -23.04
C LYS A 140 -23.02 26.20 -22.44
N ALA A 141 -22.47 25.96 -21.25
CA ALA A 141 -21.58 26.91 -20.59
C ALA A 141 -20.31 27.12 -21.43
N ALA A 142 -19.84 28.36 -21.48
CA ALA A 142 -18.62 28.74 -22.18
C ALA A 142 -17.38 28.02 -21.61
N GLY A 143 -16.43 27.73 -22.50
CA GLY A 143 -15.14 27.15 -22.14
C GLY A 143 -14.19 28.17 -21.49
N PRO A 144 -12.93 27.77 -21.24
CA PRO A 144 -11.88 28.67 -20.74
C PRO A 144 -11.58 29.86 -21.66
N ASP A 145 -12.02 29.77 -22.92
CA ASP A 145 -11.93 30.80 -23.96
C ASP A 145 -13.10 31.80 -23.93
N GLU A 146 -14.08 31.61 -23.03
CA GLU A 146 -15.27 32.46 -22.85
C GLU A 146 -16.17 32.58 -24.10
N VAL A 147 -16.01 31.69 -25.09
CA VAL A 147 -16.86 31.66 -26.29
C VAL A 147 -18.03 30.70 -26.09
N GLU A 148 -19.26 31.19 -26.25
CA GLU A 148 -20.45 30.34 -26.22
C GLU A 148 -20.62 29.60 -27.56
N ALA A 149 -20.98 28.33 -27.48
CA ALA A 149 -21.13 27.48 -28.67
C ALA A 149 -22.27 27.94 -29.61
N ASP A 150 -23.22 28.74 -29.08
CA ASP A 150 -24.31 29.34 -29.83
C ASP A 150 -23.83 30.43 -30.81
N PHE A 151 -22.70 31.09 -30.54
CA PHE A 151 -22.10 32.05 -31.48
C PHE A 151 -21.64 31.36 -32.78
N LEU A 152 -21.14 30.13 -32.71
CA LEU A 152 -20.64 29.41 -33.88
C LEU A 152 -21.75 29.12 -34.89
N LYS A 153 -22.97 28.83 -34.42
CA LYS A 153 -24.14 28.62 -35.28
C LYS A 153 -24.59 29.91 -35.96
N LEU A 154 -24.57 31.02 -35.23
CA LEU A 154 -24.93 32.34 -35.78
C LEU A 154 -23.97 32.81 -36.87
N LEU A 155 -22.68 32.46 -36.77
CA LEU A 155 -21.69 32.83 -37.79
C LEU A 155 -21.90 32.09 -39.12
N ASP A 156 -22.44 30.87 -39.08
CA ASP A 156 -22.73 30.07 -40.26
C ASP A 156 -23.98 30.54 -41.01
N GLU A 157 -24.98 31.06 -40.29
CA GLU A 157 -26.22 31.58 -40.87
C GLU A 157 -26.02 32.82 -41.76
N TYR A 158 -24.85 33.47 -41.71
CA TYR A 158 -24.51 34.66 -42.51
C TYR A 158 -23.53 34.40 -43.66
N ARG A 159 -23.26 33.14 -44.01
CA ARG A 159 -22.31 32.75 -45.06
C ARG A 159 -23.00 32.31 -46.36
#